data_AF-A0A2N7L4Y6-F1
#
_entry.id   AF-A0A2N7L4Y6-F1
#
_cell.length_a   1.000
_cell.length_b   1.000
_cell.length_c   1.000
_cell.angle_alpha   90.00
_cell.angle_beta   90.00
_cell.angle_gamma   90.00
#
_symmetry.space_group_name_H-M   'P 1'
#
loop_
_entity.id
_entity.type
_entity.pdbx_description
1 polymer ?
#
loop_
_entity_poly.entity_id
_entity_poly.type
_entity_poly.pdbx_seq_one_letter_code
_entity_poly.pdbx_strand_id
1 'polypeptide(L)'
;MKSLGIVAVSAILLSGCSYVSTYGVHAKLLGAEHQIVECQYEAALDTLQRFTVVGSNKEKPHAFEYMGVIYQEKMDLEAFNHTVDRFLFSDMGRGKDRAVVITEWNEKRRVLREQRVMAIGQAECATNFASPS
;
A
#
# COMPACT_ATOMS: atom_id res chain seq x y z
N MET A 1 47.79 -5.28 50.81
CA MET A 1 48.23 -4.52 49.63
C MET A 1 47.64 -5.22 48.40
N LYS A 2 46.43 -4.85 47.98
CA LYS A 2 46.13 -3.99 46.80
C LYS A 2 46.93 -4.37 45.54
N SER A 3 46.27 -5.05 44.60
CA SER A 3 46.22 -4.65 43.18
C SER A 3 45.15 -5.47 42.46
N LEU A 4 44.01 -4.84 42.17
CA LEU A 4 43.01 -5.34 41.23
C LEU A 4 43.53 -5.07 39.80
N GLY A 5 43.79 -6.12 39.04
CA GLY A 5 43.99 -6.03 37.59
C GLY A 5 42.64 -6.02 36.89
N ILE A 6 42.20 -4.85 36.44
CA ILE A 6 40.99 -4.64 35.66
C ILE A 6 41.22 -5.18 34.25
N VAL A 7 40.53 -6.26 33.89
CA VAL A 7 40.43 -6.73 32.49
C VAL A 7 39.42 -5.82 31.79
N ALA A 8 39.93 -4.87 31.00
CA ALA A 8 39.11 -4.08 30.09
C ALA A 8 38.62 -4.99 28.95
N VAL A 9 37.44 -5.58 29.12
CA VAL A 9 36.69 -6.18 28.02
C VAL A 9 36.17 -5.03 27.18
N SER A 10 36.91 -4.70 26.12
CA SER A 10 36.44 -3.82 25.06
C SER A 10 35.28 -4.50 24.35
N ALA A 11 34.07 -4.32 24.87
CA ALA A 11 32.83 -4.59 24.15
C ALA A 11 32.76 -3.59 22.98
N ILE A 12 33.32 -4.00 21.84
CA ILE A 12 33.04 -3.37 20.56
C ILE A 12 31.55 -3.64 20.31
N LEU A 13 30.73 -2.66 20.72
CA LEU A 13 29.35 -2.52 20.31
C LEU A 13 29.37 -2.30 18.79
N LEU A 14 29.45 -3.39 18.03
CA LEU A 14 29.02 -3.39 16.66
C LEU A 14 27.53 -3.07 16.69
N SER A 15 27.24 -1.79 16.44
CA SER A 15 25.95 -1.25 16.08
C SER A 15 25.21 -2.28 15.23
N GLY A 16 24.28 -2.99 15.85
CA GLY A 16 23.35 -3.84 15.15
C GLY A 16 22.49 -2.93 14.29
N CYS A 17 22.88 -2.76 13.03
CA CYS A 17 21.92 -2.41 12.00
C CYS A 17 20.93 -3.57 11.96
N SER A 18 19.83 -3.44 12.69
CA SER A 18 18.70 -4.36 12.59
C SER A 18 18.28 -4.38 11.13
N TYR A 19 18.72 -5.39 10.38
CA TYR A 19 18.20 -5.67 9.04
C TYR A 19 16.76 -6.13 9.26
N VAL A 20 15.83 -5.17 9.32
CA VAL A 20 14.41 -5.46 9.29
C VAL A 20 14.14 -6.00 7.90
N SER A 21 13.89 -7.30 7.83
CA SER A 21 13.55 -8.01 6.60
C SER A 21 12.34 -7.32 5.95
N THR A 22 12.59 -6.53 4.91
CA THR A 22 11.57 -5.82 4.13
C THR A 22 10.61 -6.79 3.42
N TYR A 23 10.94 -8.08 3.37
CA TYR A 23 10.10 -9.14 2.81
C TYR A 23 8.72 -9.22 3.46
N GLY A 24 8.61 -8.98 4.78
CA GLY A 24 7.31 -9.01 5.47
C GLY A 24 6.40 -7.81 5.18
N VAL A 25 7.00 -6.66 4.85
CA VAL A 25 6.27 -5.44 4.50
C VAL A 25 5.76 -5.55 3.06
N HIS A 26 6.62 -5.96 2.13
CA HIS A 26 6.20 -6.17 0.73
C HIS A 26 5.10 -7.24 0.60
N ALA A 27 5.19 -8.34 1.36
CA ALA A 27 4.16 -9.39 1.35
C ALA A 27 2.77 -8.89 1.79
N LYS A 28 2.70 -7.93 2.72
CA LYS A 28 1.41 -7.34 3.13
C LYS A 28 0.82 -6.43 2.06
N LEU A 29 1.65 -5.72 1.31
CA LEU A 29 1.18 -4.93 0.17
C LEU A 29 0.62 -5.84 -0.94
N LEU A 30 1.30 -6.95 -1.24
CA LEU A 30 0.78 -7.98 -2.15
C LEU A 30 -0.52 -8.62 -1.62
N GLY A 31 -0.60 -8.85 -0.30
CA GLY A 31 -1.83 -9.29 0.36
C GLY A 31 -2.98 -8.30 0.18
N ALA A 32 -2.71 -6.99 0.28
CA ALA A 32 -3.71 -5.95 0.04
C ALA A 32 -4.18 -5.93 -1.42
N GLU A 33 -3.29 -6.10 -2.39
CA GLU A 33 -3.66 -6.25 -3.80
C GLU A 33 -4.60 -7.46 -4.00
N HIS A 34 -4.27 -8.61 -3.41
CA HIS A 34 -5.13 -9.79 -3.46
C HIS A 34 -6.51 -9.53 -2.84
N GLN A 35 -6.57 -8.81 -1.71
CA GLN A 35 -7.83 -8.39 -1.10
C GLN A 35 -8.67 -7.49 -2.02
N ILE A 36 -8.05 -6.61 -2.81
CA ILE A 36 -8.77 -5.79 -3.81
C ILE A 36 -9.36 -6.66 -4.92
N VAL A 37 -8.60 -7.66 -5.37
CA VAL A 37 -9.07 -8.66 -6.33
C VAL A 37 -10.25 -9.42 -5.73
N GLU A 38 -10.16 -9.88 -4.48
CA GLU A 38 -11.24 -10.61 -3.79
C GLU A 38 -12.38 -9.73 -3.25
N CYS A 39 -12.45 -8.45 -3.64
CA CYS A 39 -13.51 -7.53 -3.19
C CYS A 39 -13.55 -7.25 -1.68
N GLN A 40 -12.46 -7.48 -0.96
CA GLN A 40 -12.28 -7.19 0.47
C GLN A 40 -11.73 -5.78 0.70
N TYR A 41 -12.40 -4.76 0.15
CA TYR A 41 -11.90 -3.39 0.11
C TYR A 41 -11.57 -2.79 1.48
N GLU A 42 -12.40 -3.02 2.50
CA GLU A 42 -12.16 -2.45 3.83
C GLU A 42 -10.87 -3.00 4.48
N ALA A 43 -10.61 -4.30 4.30
CA ALA A 43 -9.38 -4.93 4.80
C ALA A 43 -8.15 -4.43 4.03
N ALA A 44 -8.28 -4.27 2.71
CA ALA A 44 -7.25 -3.68 1.88
C ALA A 44 -6.95 -2.24 2.30
N LEU A 45 -7.98 -1.40 2.49
CA LEU A 45 -7.82 0.01 2.88
C LEU A 45 -7.07 0.18 4.20
N ASP A 46 -7.37 -0.60 5.25
CA ASP A 46 -6.62 -0.53 6.52
C ASP A 46 -5.13 -0.80 6.32
N THR A 47 -4.80 -1.81 5.51
CA THR A 47 -3.41 -2.13 5.18
C THR A 47 -2.78 -0.99 4.38
N LEU A 48 -3.40 -0.55 3.28
CA LEU A 48 -2.83 0.44 2.38
C LEU A 48 -2.62 1.80 3.06
N GLN A 49 -3.56 2.24 3.91
CA GLN A 49 -3.43 3.47 4.68
C GLN A 49 -2.16 3.46 5.55
N ARG A 50 -1.88 2.35 6.24
CA ARG A 50 -0.64 2.20 7.02
C ARG A 50 0.59 2.28 6.12
N PHE A 51 0.55 1.64 4.96
CA PHE A 51 1.65 1.67 4.00
C PHE A 51 1.96 3.06 3.46
N THR A 52 0.97 3.96 3.33
CA THR A 52 1.26 5.36 2.95
C THR A 52 2.19 6.07 3.94
N VAL A 53 2.23 5.62 5.20
CA VAL A 53 3.05 6.19 6.26
C VAL A 53 4.36 5.41 6.43
N VAL A 54 4.27 4.09 6.66
CA VAL A 54 5.42 3.26 7.08
C VAL A 54 6.10 2.50 5.93
N GLY A 55 5.51 2.48 4.74
CA GLY A 55 6.09 1.80 3.58
C GLY A 55 7.40 2.45 3.11
N SER A 56 8.19 1.74 2.32
CA SER A 56 9.34 2.31 1.63
C SER A 56 8.92 3.29 0.52
N ASN A 57 9.86 4.09 0.01
CA ASN A 57 9.61 4.98 -1.14
C ASN A 57 9.14 4.25 -2.41
N LYS A 58 9.38 2.93 -2.50
CA LYS A 58 8.88 2.09 -3.59
C LYS A 58 7.46 1.57 -3.33
N GLU A 59 7.08 1.37 -2.07
CA GLU A 59 5.78 0.79 -1.70
C GLU A 59 4.69 1.85 -1.53
N LYS A 60 5.04 3.02 -1.00
CA LYS A 60 4.03 4.09 -0.79
C LYS A 60 3.28 4.48 -2.08
N PRO A 61 3.94 4.65 -3.25
CA PRO A 61 3.22 4.97 -4.48
C PRO A 61 2.15 3.93 -4.84
N HIS A 62 2.46 2.64 -4.70
CA HIS A 62 1.51 1.56 -4.91
C HIS A 62 0.37 1.59 -3.89
N ALA A 63 0.67 1.90 -2.63
CA ALA A 63 -0.36 2.04 -1.61
C ALA A 63 -1.37 3.16 -1.96
N PHE A 64 -0.88 4.32 -2.42
CA PHE A 64 -1.73 5.41 -2.90
C PHE A 64 -2.53 5.02 -4.15
N GLU A 65 -1.89 4.38 -5.12
CA GLU A 65 -2.52 3.91 -6.36
C GLU A 65 -3.68 2.94 -6.05
N TYR A 66 -3.43 1.91 -5.24
CA TYR A 66 -4.45 0.93 -4.85
C TYR A 66 -5.58 1.55 -4.04
N MET A 67 -5.30 2.49 -3.11
CA MET A 67 -6.36 3.24 -2.42
C MET A 67 -7.21 4.04 -3.41
N GLY A 68 -6.57 4.69 -4.38
CA GLY A 68 -7.23 5.41 -5.47
C GLY A 68 -8.19 4.50 -6.25
N VAL A 69 -7.73 3.32 -6.66
CA VAL A 69 -8.55 2.32 -7.36
C VAL A 69 -9.79 1.95 -6.53
N ILE A 70 -9.62 1.64 -5.24
CA ILE A 70 -10.73 1.26 -4.37
C ILE A 70 -11.77 2.39 -4.28
N TYR A 71 -11.33 3.64 -4.07
CA TYR A 71 -12.26 4.76 -3.97
C TYR A 71 -12.99 5.03 -5.30
N GLN A 72 -12.35 4.84 -6.45
CA GLN A 72 -13.03 4.89 -7.74
C GLN A 72 -14.08 3.79 -7.90
N GLU A 73 -13.75 2.54 -7.55
CA GLU A 73 -14.69 1.41 -7.64
C GLU A 73 -15.87 1.57 -6.67
N LYS A 74 -15.66 2.21 -5.52
CA LYS A 74 -16.72 2.59 -4.56
C LYS A 74 -17.50 3.85 -4.97
N MET A 75 -17.12 4.51 -6.08
CA MET A 75 -17.67 5.82 -6.50
C MET A 75 -17.52 6.93 -5.44
N ASP A 76 -16.53 6.80 -4.54
CA ASP A 76 -16.18 7.79 -3.52
C ASP A 76 -15.18 8.80 -4.10
N LEU A 77 -15.70 9.76 -4.86
CA LEU A 77 -14.90 10.74 -5.58
C LEU A 77 -14.20 11.74 -4.65
N GLU A 78 -14.72 11.96 -3.45
CA GLU A 78 -14.09 12.83 -2.45
C GLU A 78 -12.82 12.17 -1.90
N ALA A 79 -12.94 10.93 -1.41
CA ALA A 79 -11.79 10.18 -0.91
C ALA A 79 -10.76 9.91 -2.02
N PHE A 80 -11.21 9.68 -3.26
CA PHE A 80 -10.33 9.57 -4.41
C PHE A 80 -9.50 10.84 -4.62
N ASN A 81 -10.14 12.00 -4.76
CA ASN A 81 -9.44 13.26 -5.00
C ASN A 81 -8.48 13.61 -3.85
N HIS A 82 -8.92 13.42 -2.62
CA HIS A 82 -8.07 13.61 -1.45
C HIS A 82 -6.86 12.67 -1.45
N THR A 83 -7.01 11.43 -1.91
CA THR A 83 -5.91 10.46 -2.05
C THR A 83 -4.92 10.89 -3.13
N VAL A 84 -5.40 11.39 -4.28
CA VAL A 84 -4.56 11.98 -5.34
C VAL A 84 -3.79 13.18 -4.80
N ASP A 85 -4.45 14.09 -4.08
CA ASP A 85 -3.81 15.27 -3.49
C ASP A 85 -2.70 14.87 -2.51
N ARG A 86 -2.98 13.94 -1.60
CA ARG A 86 -1.99 13.42 -0.65
C ARG A 86 -0.78 12.81 -1.35
N PHE A 87 -0.99 12.09 -2.44
CA PHE A 87 0.11 11.57 -3.24
C PHE A 87 0.91 12.71 -3.88
N LEU A 88 0.26 13.68 -4.52
CA LEU A 88 0.94 14.82 -5.17
C LEU A 88 1.73 15.72 -4.20
N PHE A 89 1.31 15.81 -2.93
CA PHE A 89 2.06 16.55 -1.90
C PHE A 89 3.21 15.77 -1.26
N SER A 90 3.23 14.45 -1.44
CA SER A 90 4.27 13.57 -0.90
C SER A 90 5.55 13.59 -1.73
N ASP A 91 6.66 13.12 -1.16
CA ASP A 91 7.98 13.14 -1.83
C ASP A 91 8.01 12.36 -3.15
N MET A 92 7.18 11.31 -3.28
CA MET A 92 7.09 10.44 -4.46
C MET A 92 6.13 10.96 -5.54
N GLY A 93 5.21 11.85 -5.19
CA GLY A 93 4.26 12.45 -6.14
C GLY A 93 4.55 13.91 -6.46
N ARG A 94 5.40 14.59 -5.68
CA ARG A 94 5.75 15.99 -5.90
C ARG A 94 6.33 16.21 -7.29
N GLY A 95 5.76 17.16 -8.02
CA GLY A 95 6.17 17.51 -9.38
C GLY A 95 5.57 16.62 -10.48
N LYS A 96 4.77 15.61 -10.13
CA LYS A 96 3.98 14.85 -11.12
C LYS A 96 2.75 15.65 -11.55
N ASP A 97 2.32 15.40 -12.79
CA ASP A 97 1.07 15.94 -13.32
C ASP A 97 -0.14 15.14 -12.79
N ARG A 98 -1.18 15.86 -12.35
CA ARG A 98 -2.39 15.24 -11.79
C ARG A 98 -3.10 14.34 -12.80
N ALA A 99 -3.26 14.81 -14.03
CA ALA A 99 -4.00 14.07 -15.05
C ALA A 99 -3.27 12.78 -15.43
N VAL A 100 -1.93 12.82 -15.49
CA VAL A 100 -1.10 11.63 -15.67
C VAL A 100 -1.29 10.64 -14.52
N VAL A 101 -1.22 11.09 -13.26
CA VAL A 101 -1.44 10.21 -12.09
C VAL A 101 -2.82 9.55 -12.13
N ILE A 102 -3.87 10.31 -12.42
CA ILE A 102 -5.23 9.77 -12.53
C ILE A 102 -5.32 8.74 -13.68
N THR A 103 -4.62 8.98 -14.79
CA THR A 103 -4.60 8.06 -15.93
C THR A 103 -3.89 6.75 -15.57
N GLU A 104 -2.76 6.81 -14.88
CA GLU A 104 -2.05 5.63 -14.35
C GLU A 104 -2.94 4.81 -13.42
N TRP A 105 -3.67 5.48 -12.51
CA TRP A 105 -4.54 4.80 -11.55
C TRP A 105 -5.78 4.19 -12.22
N ASN A 106 -6.33 4.85 -13.25
CA ASN A 106 -7.41 4.28 -14.08
C ASN A 106 -6.95 3.02 -14.81
N GLU A 107 -5.73 3.02 -15.33
CA GLU A 107 -5.15 1.86 -15.98
C GLU A 107 -4.91 0.72 -14.98
N LYS A 108 -4.42 1.04 -13.77
CA LYS A 108 -4.31 0.04 -12.70
C LYS A 108 -5.67 -0.57 -12.34
N ARG A 109 -6.72 0.25 -12.25
CA ARG A 109 -8.10 -0.22 -12.04
C ARG A 109 -8.51 -1.21 -13.14
N ARG A 110 -8.24 -0.89 -14.42
CA ARG A 110 -8.53 -1.80 -15.54
C ARG A 110 -7.84 -3.16 -15.36
N VAL A 111 -6.54 -3.16 -15.05
CA VAL A 111 -5.75 -4.37 -14.82
C VAL A 111 -6.30 -5.20 -13.65
N LEU A 112 -6.65 -4.56 -12.53
CA LEU A 112 -7.20 -5.26 -11.36
C LEU A 112 -8.57 -5.89 -11.66
N ARG A 113 -9.41 -5.23 -12.47
CA ARG A 113 -10.68 -5.81 -12.95
C ARG A 113 -10.46 -7.05 -13.81
N GLU A 114 -9.45 -7.05 -14.68
CA GLU A 114 -9.09 -8.21 -15.49
C GLU A 114 -8.60 -9.38 -14.63
N GLN A 115 -7.72 -9.09 -13.67
CA GLN A 115 -7.25 -10.09 -12.70
C GLN A 115 -8.42 -10.67 -11.89
N ARG A 116 -9.37 -9.83 -11.49
CA ARG A 116 -10.58 -10.23 -10.77
C ARG A 116 -11.47 -11.18 -11.55
N VAL A 117 -11.68 -10.91 -12.84
CA VAL A 117 -12.43 -11.82 -13.71
C VAL A 117 -11.75 -13.20 -13.75
N MET A 118 -10.42 -13.23 -13.84
CA MET A 118 -9.68 -14.49 -13.87
C MET A 118 -9.69 -15.22 -12.52
N ALA A 119 -9.66 -14.49 -11.41
CA ALA A 119 -9.60 -15.06 -10.07
C ALA A 119 -10.95 -15.54 -9.53
N ILE A 120 -12.00 -14.74 -9.71
CA ILE A 120 -13.30 -14.94 -9.07
C ILE A 120 -14.50 -14.82 -10.03
N GLY A 121 -14.26 -14.67 -11.34
CA GLY A 121 -15.33 -14.69 -12.35
C GLY A 121 -16.20 -13.42 -12.43
N GLN A 122 -15.87 -12.37 -11.69
CA GLN A 122 -16.58 -11.08 -11.73
C GLN A 122 -15.63 -9.91 -11.99
N ALA A 123 -16.07 -8.88 -12.68
CA ALA A 123 -15.24 -7.69 -12.96
C ALA A 123 -15.42 -6.59 -11.90
N GLU A 124 -16.61 -6.49 -11.30
CA GLU A 124 -16.98 -5.45 -10.35
C GLU A 124 -17.28 -6.09 -8.99
N CYS A 125 -16.91 -5.42 -7.90
CA CYS A 125 -17.21 -5.86 -6.54
C CYS A 125 -18.59 -5.40 -6.04
N ALA A 126 -19.22 -4.47 -6.74
CA ALA A 126 -20.59 -4.06 -6.48
C ALA A 126 -21.57 -4.99 -7.24
N THR A 127 -21.93 -6.11 -6.62
CA THR A 127 -22.96 -7.03 -7.14
C THR A 127 -24.01 -7.28 -6.07
N ASN A 128 -24.91 -6.31 -5.88
CA ASN A 128 -26.27 -6.54 -5.37
C ASN A 128 -27.18 -5.40 -5.86
N PHE A 129 -27.42 -5.34 -7.17
CA PHE A 129 -28.74 -4.91 -7.60
C PHE A 129 -29.67 -6.03 -7.16
N ALA A 130 -30.37 -5.84 -6.04
CA ALA A 130 -31.37 -6.78 -5.57
C ALA A 130 -32.21 -7.24 -6.77
N SER A 131 -32.21 -8.55 -7.06
CA SER A 131 -33.19 -9.10 -7.99
C SER A 131 -34.56 -8.72 -7.42
N PRO A 132 -35.43 -8.03 -8.18
CA PRO A 132 -36.80 -7.83 -7.72
C PRO A 132 -37.42 -9.23 -7.60
N SER A 133 -37.65 -9.65 -6.36
CA SER A 133 -38.50 -10.78 -6.01
C SER A 133 -39.94 -10.51 -6.38
#